data_AF-A0A1G8D1J3-F1
#
_entry.id   AF-A0A1G8D1J3-F1
#
_cell.length_a   1.000
_cell.length_b   1.000
_cell.length_c   1.000
_cell.angle_alpha   90.00
_cell.angle_beta   90.00
_cell.angle_gamma   90.00
#
_symmetry.space_group_name_H-M   'P 1'
#
loop_
_entity.id
_entity.type
_entity.pdbx_description
1 polymer ?
#
loop_
_entity_poly.entity_id
_entity_poly.type
_entity_poly.pdbx_seq_one_letter_code
_entity_poly.pdbx_strand_id
1 'polypeptide(L)' 'MFQFIESRHGFDMYLASYNGENYVIQYEPSSDTIRQMRPYTESSSTVSRLFQSYISSAQNNPPQ' A
#
# COMPACT_ATOMS: atom_id res chain seq x y z
N MET A 1 -10.07 1.86 1.48
CA MET A 1 -9.23 2.38 2.57
C MET A 1 -8.05 1.44 2.75
N PHE A 2 -6.85 1.96 3.01
CA PHE A 2 -5.64 1.15 3.19
C PHE A 2 -5.45 0.86 4.68
N GLN A 3 -5.13 -0.38 5.02
CA GLN A 3 -4.91 -0.83 6.39
C GLN A 3 -3.52 -1.44 6.51
N PHE A 4 -2.73 -0.93 7.44
CA PHE A 4 -1.46 -1.55 7.80
C PHE A 4 -1.70 -2.91 8.48
N ILE A 5 -0.94 -3.92 8.08
CA ILE A 5 -1.03 -5.29 8.61
C ILE A 5 0.17 -5.56 9.53
N GLU A 6 1.37 -5.48 8.97
CA GLU A 6 2.62 -5.78 9.67
C GLU A 6 3.84 -5.20 8.93
N SER A 7 4.97 -5.09 9.63
CA SER A 7 6.29 -4.81 9.04
C SER A 7 7.21 -6.00 9.23
N ARG A 8 7.82 -6.51 8.15
CA ARG A 8 8.69 -7.67 8.19
C ARG A 8 9.80 -7.59 7.14
N HIS A 9 11.03 -7.90 7.54
CA HIS A 9 12.21 -7.91 6.66
C HIS A 9 12.43 -6.61 5.87
N GLY A 10 12.09 -5.46 6.46
CA GLY A 10 12.23 -4.14 5.80
C GLY A 10 11.08 -3.77 4.86
N PHE A 11 10.00 -4.55 4.84
CA PHE A 11 8.78 -4.26 4.08
C PHE A 11 7.60 -4.04 5.02
N ASP A 12 6.74 -3.09 4.66
CA ASP A 12 5.43 -2.89 5.26
C ASP A 12 4.36 -3.54 4.38
N MET A 13 3.46 -4.25 5.01
CA MET A 13 2.35 -4.94 4.36
C MET A 13 1.05 -4.19 4.62
N TYR A 14 0.32 -3.89 3.56
CA TYR A 14 -0.97 -3.21 3.62
C TYR A 14 -2.06 -4.03 2.93
N LEU A 15 -3.27 -3.98 3.48
CA LEU A 15 -4.49 -4.47 2.86
C LEU A 15 -5.26 -3.29 2.27
N ALA A 16 -5.79 -3.46 1.06
CA ALA A 16 -6.71 -2.50 0.45
C ALA A 16 -7.91 -3.25 -0.10
N SER A 17 -9.11 -2.72 0.10
CA SER A 17 -10.30 -3.17 -0.63
C SER A 17 -10.64 -2.15 -1.71
N TYR A 18 -10.72 -2.58 -2.95
CA TYR A 18 -11.04 -1.75 -4.11
C TYR A 18 -11.87 -2.54 -5.12
N ASN A 19 -13.00 -1.99 -5.57
CA ASN A 19 -13.94 -2.64 -6.50
C ASN A 19 -14.38 -4.07 -6.10
N GLY A 20 -14.52 -4.32 -4.79
CA GLY A 20 -14.90 -5.64 -4.26
C GLY A 20 -13.77 -6.67 -4.21
N GLU A 21 -12.56 -6.29 -4.64
CA GLU A 21 -11.35 -7.11 -4.53
C GLU A 21 -10.47 -6.64 -3.38
N ASN A 22 -9.75 -7.59 -2.77
CA ASN A 22 -8.77 -7.29 -1.73
C ASN A 22 -7.36 -7.40 -2.30
N TYR A 23 -6.61 -6.33 -2.15
CA TYR A 23 -5.23 -6.20 -2.57
C TYR A 23 -4.31 -6.24 -1.35
N VAL A 24 -3.28 -7.07 -1.43
CA VAL A 24 -2.15 -7.06 -0.51
C VAL A 24 -1.01 -6.31 -1.19
N ILE A 25 -0.51 -5.28 -0.52
CA ILE A 25 0.54 -4.38 -1.00
C ILE A 25 1.76 -4.58 -0.13
N GLN A 26 2.88 -4.93 -0.75
CA GLN A 26 4.18 -4.97 -0.11
C GLN A 26 4.96 -3.70 -0.49
N TYR A 27 5.21 -2.86 0.49
CA TYR A 27 5.83 -1.56 0.35
C TYR A 27 7.19 -1.56 1.04
N GLU A 28 8.21 -0.99 0.41
CA GLU A 28 9.54 -0.82 0.99
C GLU A 28 9.73 0.64 1.41
N PRO A 29 9.59 0.97 2.71
CA PRO A 29 9.67 2.35 3.19
C PRO A 29 11.04 3.00 2.97
N SER A 30 12.12 2.21 2.91
CA SER A 30 13.47 2.74 2.69
C SER A 30 13.70 3.30 1.28
N SER A 31 12.91 2.84 0.30
CA SER A 31 13.02 3.24 -1.11
C SER A 31 11.73 3.86 -1.66
N ASP A 32 10.74 4.10 -0.80
CA ASP A 32 9.42 4.66 -1.16
C ASP A 32 8.72 3.91 -2.32
N THR A 33 8.94 2.59 -2.41
CA THR A 33 8.55 1.79 -3.57
C THR A 33 7.64 0.63 -3.21
N ILE A 34 6.57 0.44 -3.99
CA ILE A 34 5.77 -0.79 -3.95
C ILE A 34 6.57 -1.91 -4.62
N ARG A 35 7.00 -2.91 -3.86
CA ARG A 35 7.72 -4.07 -4.38
C ARG A 35 6.80 -5.12 -4.98
N GLN A 36 5.61 -5.29 -4.40
CA GLN A 36 4.65 -6.27 -4.89
C GLN A 36 3.21 -5.83 -4.58
N MET A 37 2.28 -6.17 -5.46
CA MET A 37 0.85 -6.06 -5.23
C MET A 37 0.14 -7.30 -5.75
N ARG A 38 -0.79 -7.86 -4.98
CA ARG A 38 -1.59 -9.03 -5.38
C ARG A 38 -3.06 -8.85 -4.99
N PRO A 39 -4.03 -9.23 -5.84
CA PRO A 39 -3.85 -9.72 -7.21
C PRO A 39 -3.32 -8.63 -8.15
N TYR A 40 -2.72 -9.04 -9.27
CA TYR A 40 -2.34 -8.11 -10.35
C TYR A 40 -3.46 -8.11 -11.40
N THR A 41 -4.29 -7.08 -11.36
CA THR A 41 -5.46 -6.87 -12.23
C THR A 41 -5.32 -5.54 -12.95
N GLU A 42 -6.26 -5.21 -13.85
CA GLU A 42 -6.30 -3.89 -14.50
C GLU A 42 -6.39 -2.74 -13.47
N SER A 43 -7.03 -2.99 -12.32
CA SER A 43 -7.18 -2.01 -11.25
C SER A 43 -5.91 -1.80 -10.41
N SER A 44 -4.90 -2.68 -10.51
CA SER A 44 -3.67 -2.57 -9.70
C SER A 44 -2.92 -1.25 -9.94
N SER A 45 -2.98 -0.70 -11.15
CA SER A 45 -2.38 0.60 -11.47
C SER A 45 -3.04 1.75 -10.70
N THR A 46 -4.38 1.74 -10.61
CA THR A 46 -5.16 2.70 -9.83
C THR A 46 -4.92 2.52 -8.34
N VAL A 47 -4.95 1.28 -7.84
CA VAL A 47 -4.68 0.98 -6.42
C VAL A 47 -3.27 1.45 -6.03
N SER A 48 -2.28 1.27 -6.89
CA SER A 48 -0.90 1.75 -6.66
C SER A 48 -0.82 3.27 -6.51
N ARG A 49 -1.51 4.02 -7.39
CA ARG A 49 -1.56 5.50 -7.30
C ARG A 49 -2.28 5.99 -6.05
N LEU A 50 -3.40 5.34 -5.70
CA LEU A 50 -4.14 5.64 -4.49
C LEU A 50 -3.32 5.35 -3.23
N PHE A 51 -2.58 4.24 -3.23
CA PHE A 51 -1.71 3.84 -2.14
C PHE A 51 -0.57 4.84 -1.94
N GLN A 52 0.11 5.24 -3.03
CA GLN A 52 1.17 6.23 -2.95
C GLN A 52 0.66 7.57 -2.36
N SER A 53 -0.52 8.02 -2.81
CA SER A 53 -1.15 9.23 -2.26
C SER A 53 -1.45 9.09 -0.75
N TYR A 54 -1.89 7.90 -0.32
CA TYR A 54 -2.14 7.59 1.09
C TYR A 54 -0.86 7.63 1.93
N ILE A 55 0.22 6.99 1.48
CA ILE A 55 1.50 6.97 2.21
C ILE A 55 2.11 8.37 2.30
N SER A 56 2.11 9.15 1.20
CA SER A 56 2.58 10.54 1.24
C SER A 56 1.77 11.38 2.23
N SER A 57 0.45 11.16 2.33
CA SER A 57 -0.40 11.88 3.29
C SER A 57 -0.11 11.47 4.73
N ALA A 58 0.10 10.17 4.99
CA ALA A 58 0.42 9.63 6.30
C ALA A 58 1.80 10.06 6.80
N GLN A 59 2.80 10.17 5.92
CA GLN A 59 4.12 10.69 6.28
C GLN A 59 4.08 12.18 6.65
N ASN A 60 3.21 12.96 6.00
CA ASN A 60 3.05 14.39 6.30
C ASN A 60 2.21 14.65 7.56
N ASN A 61 1.44 13.66 8.04
CA ASN A 61 0.65 13.73 9.27
C ASN A 61 0.76 12.39 10.01
N PRO A 62 1.90 12.10 10.68
CA PRO A 62 2.01 10.89 11.47
C PRO A 62 0.91 10.89 12.55
N PRO A 63 0.23 9.76 12.80
CA PRO A 63 -0.69 9.67 13.92
C PRO A 63 0.08 10.04 15.20
N GLN A 64 -0.44 11.04 15.94
CA GLN A 64 0.09 11.48 17.23
C GLN A 64 -0.10 10.42 18.32
#